data_AF-K7E120-F1
#
_entry.id   AF-K7E120-F1
#
_cell.length_a   1.000
_cell.length_b   1.000
_cell.length_c   1.000
_cell.angle_alpha   90.00
_cell.angle_beta   90.00
_cell.angle_gamma   90.00
#
_symmetry.space_group_name_H-M   'P 1'
#
loop_
_entity.id
_entity.type
_entity.pdbx_description
1 polymer ?
#
loop_
_entity_poly.entity_id
_entity_poly.type
_entity_poly.pdbx_seq_one_letter_code
_entity_poly.pdbx_strand_id
1 'polypeptide(L)'
;RTASGVLRTSWEEGKRLLEAGAWSWRSLQTAFLQIGHNAIIGVFLTWNIIVTSCNTQCKITPLEIFKQITSKGCKDPHGLKHALHSQWQSDRCENCACTEKGMVCCSIIMRPIGYNTASCKLIFDKKHCVYVAVMKNNPSQTCKFSSYTT
;
A
#
# COMPACT_ATOMS: atom_id res chain seq x y z
N ARG A 1 16.48 -55.01 66.67
CA ARG A 1 16.66 -53.75 65.92
C ARG A 1 15.72 -53.81 64.72
N THR A 2 14.65 -53.01 64.71
CA THR A 2 13.48 -53.22 63.85
C THR A 2 13.69 -52.70 62.43
N ALA A 3 13.35 -53.52 61.43
CA ALA A 3 13.35 -53.18 60.00
C ALA A 3 12.38 -52.04 59.63
N SER A 4 11.46 -51.69 60.53
CA SER A 4 10.50 -50.59 60.36
C SER A 4 11.12 -49.18 60.44
N GLY A 5 12.28 -49.03 61.08
CA GLY A 5 12.95 -47.74 61.20
C GLY A 5 13.69 -47.30 59.93
N VAL A 6 14.30 -48.26 59.22
CA VAL A 6 15.12 -48.02 58.02
C VAL A 6 14.26 -47.66 56.80
N LEU A 7 13.05 -48.23 56.70
CA LEU A 7 12.12 -47.93 55.61
C LEU A 7 11.48 -46.55 55.73
N ARG A 8 11.29 -46.03 56.97
CA ARG A 8 10.69 -44.71 57.20
C ARG A 8 11.62 -43.57 56.78
N THR A 9 12.92 -43.70 57.01
CA THR A 9 13.90 -42.67 56.62
C THR A 9 14.07 -42.60 55.10
N SER A 10 14.07 -43.75 54.41
CA SER A 10 14.17 -43.80 52.94
C SER A 10 12.99 -43.15 52.21
N TRP A 11 11.78 -43.15 52.79
CA TRP A 11 10.59 -42.54 52.17
C TRP A 11 10.56 -41.01 52.33
N GLU A 12 11.04 -40.49 53.47
CA GLU A 12 11.14 -39.04 53.71
C GLU A 12 12.28 -38.39 52.90
N GLU A 13 13.37 -39.11 52.64
CA GLU A 13 14.42 -38.66 51.69
C GLU A 13 13.87 -38.51 50.26
N GLY A 14 13.03 -39.45 49.81
CA GLY A 14 12.42 -39.42 48.47
C GLY A 14 11.44 -38.27 48.27
N LYS A 15 10.68 -37.89 49.31
CA LYS A 15 9.74 -36.76 49.26
C LYS A 15 10.47 -35.42 49.10
N ARG A 16 11.60 -35.25 49.80
CA ARG A 16 12.45 -34.05 49.68
C ARG A 16 13.05 -33.87 48.28
N LEU A 17 13.43 -34.97 47.62
CA LEU A 17 13.95 -34.91 46.24
C LEU A 17 12.87 -34.57 45.21
N LEU A 18 11.62 -35.00 45.41
CA LEU A 18 10.48 -34.66 44.55
C LEU A 18 10.05 -33.19 44.72
N GLU A 19 10.04 -32.66 45.94
CA GLU A 19 9.73 -31.25 46.19
C GLU A 19 10.79 -30.32 45.59
N ALA A 20 12.08 -30.64 45.71
CA ALA A 20 13.17 -29.85 45.12
C ALA A 20 13.07 -29.71 43.58
N GLY A 21 12.58 -30.74 42.88
CA GLY A 21 12.35 -30.70 41.43
C GLY A 21 11.20 -29.77 41.00
N ALA A 22 10.20 -29.56 41.85
CA ALA A 22 9.00 -28.77 41.53
C ALA A 22 9.25 -27.25 41.55
N TRP A 23 10.20 -26.76 42.36
CA TRP A 23 10.57 -25.33 42.42
C TRP A 23 11.39 -24.87 41.20
N SER A 24 12.14 -25.79 40.58
CA SER A 24 12.93 -25.53 39.36
C SER A 24 12.04 -25.21 38.15
N TRP A 25 10.95 -25.95 37.97
CA TRP A 25 10.03 -25.77 36.82
C TRP A 25 9.17 -24.50 36.89
N ARG A 26 8.77 -24.05 38.09
CA ARG A 26 8.00 -22.80 38.27
C ARG A 26 8.83 -21.56 37.96
N SER A 27 10.13 -21.62 38.21
CA SER A 27 11.08 -20.52 37.96
C SER A 27 11.38 -20.35 36.45
N LEU A 28 11.30 -21.43 35.67
CA LEU A 28 11.40 -21.38 34.21
C LEU A 28 10.13 -20.82 33.55
N GLN A 29 8.93 -21.16 34.06
CA GLN A 29 7.66 -20.64 33.51
C GLN A 29 7.50 -19.11 33.65
N THR A 30 7.99 -18.51 34.74
CA THR A 30 7.91 -17.05 34.94
C THR A 30 8.94 -16.27 34.11
N ALA A 31 10.09 -16.89 33.77
CA ALA A 31 11.08 -16.30 32.88
C ALA A 31 10.59 -16.19 31.42
N PHE A 32 9.75 -17.10 30.96
CA PHE A 32 9.19 -17.06 29.60
C PHE A 32 8.15 -15.95 29.37
N LEU A 33 7.50 -15.43 30.43
CA LEU A 33 6.47 -14.39 30.32
C LEU A 33 7.03 -12.95 30.32
N GLN A 34 8.30 -12.73 30.69
CA GLN A 34 8.88 -11.38 30.76
C GLN A 34 9.65 -10.97 29.47
N ILE A 35 9.98 -11.91 28.59
CA ILE A 35 10.79 -11.65 27.37
C ILE A 35 9.91 -11.15 26.19
N GLY A 36 8.57 -11.21 26.31
CA GLY A 36 7.63 -10.92 25.22
C GLY A 36 7.24 -9.45 25.00
N HIS A 37 7.56 -8.50 25.89
CA HIS A 37 7.08 -7.12 25.75
C HIS A 37 8.02 -6.19 24.97
N ASN A 38 9.33 -6.41 25.02
CA ASN A 38 10.29 -5.48 24.40
C ASN A 38 10.52 -5.73 22.91
N ALA A 39 10.26 -6.97 22.43
CA ALA A 39 10.36 -7.30 21.01
C ALA A 39 9.21 -6.69 20.19
N ILE A 40 8.03 -6.48 20.82
CA ILE A 40 6.85 -5.93 20.15
C ILE A 40 7.02 -4.43 19.87
N ILE A 41 7.59 -3.67 20.81
CA ILE A 41 7.79 -2.22 20.68
C ILE A 41 8.80 -1.88 19.56
N GLY A 42 9.81 -2.73 19.35
CA GLY A 42 10.80 -2.56 18.28
C GLY A 42 10.24 -2.75 16.86
N VAL A 43 9.23 -3.60 16.70
CA VAL A 43 8.59 -3.86 15.39
C VAL A 43 7.68 -2.68 14.97
N PHE A 44 7.02 -2.02 15.93
CA PHE A 44 6.14 -0.88 15.63
C PHE A 44 6.87 0.41 15.21
N LEU A 45 8.16 0.55 15.52
CA LEU A 45 8.93 1.77 15.21
C LEU A 45 9.61 1.77 13.82
N THR A 46 9.45 0.71 13.02
CA THR A 46 9.99 0.66 11.64
C THR A 46 8.92 0.73 10.54
N TRP A 47 7.63 0.67 10.89
CA TRP A 47 6.52 0.77 9.93
C TRP A 47 5.98 2.20 9.77
N ASN A 48 6.82 3.23 9.94
CA ASN A 48 6.44 4.63 9.69
C ASN A 48 7.19 5.21 8.49
N ILE A 49 7.19 4.47 7.38
CA ILE A 49 7.34 5.09 6.05
C ILE A 49 6.01 4.84 5.34
N ILE A 50 5.00 5.62 5.72
CA ILE A 50 3.79 5.77 4.92
C ILE A 50 4.28 6.39 3.61
N VAL A 51 4.47 5.54 2.60
CA VAL A 51 4.71 5.96 1.22
C VAL A 51 3.58 6.91 0.88
N THR A 52 3.91 8.19 0.79
CA THR A 52 2.97 9.24 0.42
C THR A 52 2.55 8.96 -1.01
N SER A 53 1.40 8.29 -1.19
CA SER A 53 0.75 8.17 -2.48
C SER A 53 0.24 9.55 -2.85
N CYS A 54 1.12 10.38 -3.39
CA CYS A 54 0.70 11.62 -4.02
C CYS A 54 -0.26 11.25 -5.14
N ASN A 55 -1.55 11.53 -4.95
CA ASN A 55 -2.55 11.62 -6.00
C ASN A 55 -2.17 12.78 -6.92
N THR A 56 -1.09 12.61 -7.67
CA THR A 56 -0.66 13.59 -8.65
C THR A 56 -1.37 13.24 -9.94
N GLN A 57 -2.35 14.08 -10.31
CA GLN A 57 -2.95 14.04 -11.65
C GLN A 57 -1.87 14.19 -12.73
N CYS A 58 -0.69 14.71 -12.38
CA CYS A 58 0.45 14.93 -13.25
C CYS A 58 1.69 14.12 -12.82
N LYS A 59 2.20 13.28 -13.72
CA LYS A 59 3.48 12.58 -13.58
C LYS A 59 4.59 13.36 -14.28
N ILE A 60 5.66 13.65 -13.55
CA ILE A 60 6.88 14.25 -14.10
C ILE A 60 7.93 13.13 -14.29
N THR A 61 8.42 12.98 -15.51
CA THR A 61 9.50 12.06 -15.85
C THR A 61 10.72 12.89 -16.25
N PRO A 62 11.78 12.96 -15.43
CA PRO A 62 12.95 13.75 -15.75
C PRO A 62 13.66 13.20 -17.00
N LEU A 63 14.28 14.08 -17.77
CA LEU A 63 15.14 13.66 -18.87
C LEU A 63 16.47 13.15 -18.28
N GLU A 64 16.89 11.95 -18.70
CA GLU A 64 18.25 11.47 -18.43
C GLU A 64 19.24 12.41 -19.13
N ILE A 65 20.19 13.01 -18.40
CA ILE A 65 21.13 14.03 -18.92
C ILE A 65 21.89 13.51 -20.15
N PHE A 66 22.30 12.24 -20.15
CA PHE A 66 22.97 11.63 -21.28
C PHE A 66 22.07 11.53 -22.52
N LYS A 67 20.75 11.36 -22.35
CA LYS A 67 19.78 11.41 -23.45
C LYS A 67 19.51 12.84 -23.92
N GLN A 68 19.68 13.87 -23.10
CA GLN A 68 19.50 15.26 -23.54
C GLN A 68 20.58 15.68 -24.54
N ILE A 69 21.83 15.27 -24.31
CA ILE A 69 22.96 15.56 -25.20
C ILE A 69 22.75 14.89 -26.57
N THR A 70 22.14 13.71 -26.59
CA THR A 70 21.94 12.91 -27.81
C THR A 70 20.54 13.05 -28.43
N SER A 71 19.56 13.61 -27.72
CA SER A 71 18.17 13.71 -28.20
C SER A 71 17.54 15.08 -27.92
N LYS A 72 17.10 15.73 -29.00
CA LYS A 72 16.35 17.00 -28.99
C LYS A 72 14.86 16.79 -28.65
N GLY A 73 14.54 15.93 -27.69
CA GLY A 73 13.15 15.56 -27.41
C GLY A 73 12.93 14.51 -26.33
N CYS A 74 11.66 14.21 -26.08
CA CYS A 74 11.23 13.23 -25.10
C CYS A 74 10.79 11.94 -25.79
N LYS A 75 11.08 10.79 -25.17
CA LYS A 75 10.56 9.50 -25.62
C LYS A 75 9.42 9.10 -24.70
N ASP A 76 8.25 8.84 -25.27
CA ASP A 76 7.09 8.39 -24.52
C ASP A 76 7.26 6.90 -24.09
N PRO A 77 6.36 6.36 -23.24
CA PRO A 77 6.39 4.96 -22.85
C PRO A 77 6.17 3.96 -23.99
N HIS A 78 5.55 4.40 -25.10
CA HIS A 78 5.33 3.59 -26.30
C HIS A 78 6.53 3.60 -27.26
N GLY A 79 7.51 4.46 -26.98
CA GLY A 79 8.76 4.60 -27.69
C GLY A 79 8.77 5.65 -28.80
N LEU A 80 7.70 6.42 -28.96
CA LEU A 80 7.58 7.54 -29.88
C LEU A 80 8.40 8.74 -29.37
N LYS A 81 9.11 9.40 -30.28
CA LYS A 81 9.89 10.60 -29.96
C LYS A 81 9.06 11.84 -30.25
N HIS A 82 8.92 12.69 -29.24
CA HIS A 82 8.28 13.99 -29.31
C HIS A 82 9.34 15.09 -29.28
N ALA A 83 9.15 16.14 -30.08
CA ALA A 83 10.06 17.26 -30.13
C ALA A 83 10.08 18.02 -28.79
N LEU A 84 11.19 18.70 -28.49
CA LEU A 84 11.25 19.61 -27.36
C LEU A 84 10.18 20.72 -27.48
N HIS A 85 9.57 21.11 -26.37
CA HIS A 85 8.45 22.06 -26.28
C HIS A 85 7.15 21.63 -26.99
N SER A 86 7.06 20.39 -27.45
CA SER A 86 5.80 19.85 -27.99
C SER A 86 4.84 19.42 -26.89
N GLN A 87 3.55 19.47 -27.21
CA GLN A 87 2.47 18.92 -26.39
C GLN A 87 1.67 17.93 -27.22
N TRP A 88 1.17 16.87 -26.59
CA TRP A 88 0.36 15.85 -27.25
C TRP A 88 -0.57 15.16 -26.27
N GLN A 89 -1.69 14.66 -26.78
CA GLN A 89 -2.60 13.81 -26.02
C GLN A 89 -2.19 12.34 -26.20
N SER A 90 -2.06 11.61 -25.09
CA SER A 90 -1.80 10.17 -25.12
C SER A 90 -3.10 9.37 -25.21
N ASP A 91 -2.99 8.13 -25.69
CA ASP A 91 -4.11 7.16 -25.73
C ASP A 91 -4.65 6.78 -24.34
N ARG A 92 -3.96 7.22 -23.27
CA ARG A 92 -4.33 7.01 -21.86
C ARG A 92 -5.10 8.19 -21.29
N CYS A 93 -5.57 9.11 -22.13
CA CYS A 93 -6.25 10.32 -21.70
C CYS A 93 -5.37 11.20 -20.81
N GLU A 94 -4.13 11.38 -21.22
CA GLU A 94 -3.19 12.29 -20.59
C GLU A 94 -2.77 13.37 -21.59
N ASN A 95 -2.69 14.61 -21.13
CA ASN A 95 -2.01 15.67 -21.86
C ASN A 95 -0.54 15.70 -21.43
N CYS A 96 0.34 15.43 -22.37
CA CYS A 96 1.78 15.37 -22.16
C CYS A 96 2.48 16.58 -22.78
N ALA A 97 3.52 17.07 -22.12
CA ALA A 97 4.39 18.13 -22.59
C ALA A 97 5.85 17.72 -22.43
N CYS A 98 6.64 17.92 -23.49
CA CYS A 98 8.09 17.73 -23.44
C CYS A 98 8.78 19.07 -23.19
N THR A 99 9.57 19.15 -22.13
CA THR A 99 10.31 20.35 -21.74
C THR A 99 11.80 20.03 -21.61
N GLU A 100 12.63 21.07 -21.45
CA GLU A 100 14.07 20.90 -21.20
C GLU A 100 14.36 20.09 -19.92
N LYS A 101 13.45 20.14 -18.95
CA LYS A 101 13.59 19.42 -17.67
C LYS A 101 13.14 17.97 -17.73
N GLY A 102 12.44 17.58 -18.80
CA GLY A 102 11.79 16.28 -18.90
C GLY A 102 10.40 16.35 -19.48
N MET A 103 9.69 15.22 -19.39
CA MET A 103 8.32 15.05 -19.85
C MET A 103 7.35 15.14 -18.67
N VAL A 104 6.29 15.94 -18.81
CA VAL A 104 5.20 16.05 -17.84
C VAL A 104 3.93 15.53 -18.50
N CYS A 105 3.24 14.58 -17.89
CA CYS A 105 1.97 14.05 -18.39
C CYS A 105 0.89 14.17 -17.33
N CYS A 106 -0.23 14.79 -17.65
CA CYS A 106 -1.36 14.99 -16.74
C CYS A 106 -2.62 14.30 -17.24
N SER A 107 -3.31 13.54 -16.40
CA SER A 107 -4.64 13.01 -16.70
C SER A 107 -5.62 14.15 -16.99
N ILE A 108 -6.38 14.02 -18.07
CA ILE A 108 -7.46 14.94 -18.45
C ILE A 108 -8.85 14.29 -18.32
N ILE A 109 -8.91 13.17 -17.61
CA ILE A 109 -10.15 12.40 -17.46
C ILE A 109 -11.18 13.20 -16.66
N MET A 110 -12.29 13.58 -17.31
CA MET A 110 -13.36 14.31 -16.65
C MET A 110 -14.34 13.34 -15.97
N ARG A 111 -14.66 13.59 -14.70
CA ARG A 111 -15.59 12.80 -13.89
C ARG A 111 -16.77 13.67 -13.45
N PRO A 112 -18.03 13.27 -13.74
CA PRO A 112 -19.20 14.02 -13.31
C PRO A 112 -19.39 13.82 -11.80
N ILE A 113 -19.71 14.90 -11.11
CA ILE A 113 -20.02 14.93 -9.67
C ILE A 113 -21.47 15.33 -9.45
N GLY A 114 -22.05 14.89 -8.33
CA GLY A 114 -23.45 15.21 -7.98
C GLY A 114 -24.51 14.44 -8.80
N TYR A 115 -24.16 13.30 -9.40
CA TYR A 115 -25.14 12.40 -10.00
C TYR A 115 -25.75 11.46 -8.94
N ASN A 116 -26.97 10.98 -9.17
CA ASN A 116 -27.63 10.04 -8.25
C ASN A 116 -26.99 8.64 -8.36
N THR A 117 -26.13 8.27 -7.40
CA THR A 117 -25.43 6.97 -7.38
C THR A 117 -26.34 5.77 -7.14
N ALA A 118 -27.57 5.97 -6.63
CA ALA A 118 -28.54 4.91 -6.44
C ALA A 118 -29.13 4.44 -7.78
N SER A 119 -29.54 5.39 -8.64
CA SER A 119 -30.15 5.10 -9.94
C SER A 119 -29.18 5.09 -11.12
N CYS A 120 -27.99 5.67 -10.98
CA CYS A 120 -27.05 5.88 -12.07
C CYS A 120 -25.70 5.18 -11.85
N LYS A 121 -25.01 4.90 -12.94
CA LYS A 121 -23.64 4.37 -12.98
C LYS A 121 -22.79 5.18 -13.95
N LEU A 122 -21.47 5.13 -13.80
CA LEU A 122 -20.53 5.77 -14.70
C LEU A 122 -20.05 4.79 -15.77
N ILE A 123 -20.02 5.24 -17.01
CA ILE A 123 -19.37 4.56 -18.13
C ILE A 123 -18.24 5.44 -18.62
N PHE A 124 -17.06 4.87 -18.84
CA PHE A 124 -15.93 5.61 -19.36
C PHE A 124 -16.01 5.68 -20.88
N ASP A 125 -16.11 6.89 -21.42
CA ASP A 125 -15.95 7.16 -22.84
C ASP A 125 -14.47 7.49 -23.12
N LYS A 126 -13.75 6.48 -23.61
CA LYS A 126 -12.32 6.60 -23.93
C LYS A 126 -12.06 7.60 -25.06
N LYS A 127 -13.00 7.77 -26.01
CA LYS A 127 -12.80 8.66 -27.16
C LYS A 127 -12.77 10.13 -26.73
N HIS A 128 -13.63 10.48 -25.78
CA HIS A 128 -13.74 11.84 -25.25
C HIS A 128 -13.07 12.02 -23.89
N CYS A 129 -12.43 10.97 -23.36
CA CYS A 129 -11.76 10.97 -22.06
C CYS A 129 -12.65 11.45 -20.91
N VAL A 130 -13.93 11.06 -20.91
CA VAL A 130 -14.93 11.52 -19.93
C VAL A 130 -15.73 10.34 -19.39
N TYR A 131 -16.10 10.40 -18.11
CA TYR A 131 -17.12 9.53 -17.57
C TYR A 131 -18.50 10.11 -17.82
N VAL A 132 -19.40 9.29 -18.35
CA VAL A 132 -20.79 9.64 -18.56
C VAL A 132 -21.64 8.93 -17.50
N ALA A 133 -22.44 9.71 -16.76
CA ALA A 133 -23.43 9.15 -15.85
C ALA A 133 -24.67 8.71 -16.64
N VAL A 134 -25.01 7.44 -16.57
CA VAL A 134 -26.17 6.84 -17.26
C VAL A 134 -27.03 6.07 -16.29
N MET A 135 -28.30 5.85 -16.61
CA MET A 135 -29.18 5.08 -15.75
C MET A 135 -28.74 3.61 -15.68
N LYS A 136 -28.88 2.99 -14.50
CA LYS A 136 -28.54 1.57 -14.31
C LYS A 136 -29.45 0.65 -15.12
N ASN A 137 -30.74 0.97 -15.19
CA ASN A 137 -31.77 0.22 -15.92
C ASN A 137 -31.74 0.48 -17.43
N ASN A 138 -31.25 1.65 -17.87
CA ASN A 138 -31.12 2.00 -19.28
C ASN A 138 -29.83 2.80 -19.54
N PRO A 139 -28.75 2.13 -19.97
CA PRO A 139 -27.48 2.79 -20.27
C PRO A 139 -27.54 3.82 -21.42
N SER A 140 -28.58 3.80 -22.25
CA SER A 140 -28.77 4.77 -23.33
C SER A 140 -29.28 6.13 -22.83
N GLN A 141 -29.76 6.20 -21.58
CA GLN A 141 -30.28 7.43 -20.98
C GLN A 141 -29.27 8.03 -20.00
N THR A 142 -28.90 9.29 -20.22
CA THR A 142 -27.99 10.03 -19.36
C THR A 142 -28.67 10.50 -18.07
N CYS A 143 -27.92 10.52 -16.98
CA CYS A 143 -28.35 11.06 -15.70
C CYS A 143 -28.00 12.54 -15.56
N LYS A 144 -28.79 13.26 -14.75
CA LYS A 144 -28.43 14.62 -14.30
C LYS A 144 -27.26 14.55 -13.32
N PHE A 145 -26.37 15.51 -13.43
CA PHE A 145 -25.21 15.72 -12.56
C PHE A 145 -25.00 17.23 -12.38
N SER A 146 -24.19 17.64 -11.41
CA SER A 146 -24.00 19.05 -11.06
C SER A 146 -22.87 19.71 -11.86
N SER A 147 -21.69 19.09 -11.89
CA SER A 147 -20.51 19.60 -12.60
C SER A 147 -19.54 18.46 -12.93
N TYR A 148 -18.46 18.78 -13.64
CA TYR A 148 -17.33 17.87 -13.84
C TYR A 148 -16.15 18.27 -12.95
N THR A 149 -15.36 17.27 -12.55
CA THR A 149 -14.04 17.44 -11.96
C THR A 149 -13.01 16.68 -12.79
N THR A 150 -11.78 17.18 -12.84
CA THR A 150 -10.60 16.49 -13.38
C THR A 150 -9.76 15.92 -12.26
#